data_AF-A0A174HQP5-F1
#
_entry.id   AF-A0A174HQP5-F1
#
_cell.length_a   1.000
_cell.length_b   1.000
_cell.length_c   1.000
_cell.angle_alpha   90.00
_cell.angle_beta   90.00
_cell.angle_gamma   90.00
#
_symmetry.space_group_name_H-M   'P 1'
#
loop_
_entity.id
_entity.type
_entity.pdbx_description
1 polymer ?
#
loop_
_entity_poly.entity_id
_entity_poly.type
_entity_poly.pdbx_seq_one_letter_code
_entity_poly.pdbx_strand_id
1 'polypeptide(L)'
;MTLARLDIRYTAQLGETKHPLYTYKNLWGYAKELWEIPAFKNNTFFADFAVPPADAKGSVERSFNVRFLKQLDFAQFWGNVDDRSALSSDPEHKLKAETDAGTARSDADVETEKNREDAAIYAKIHAIPSTEFAKYTEEELPMKKDPASLPPLADTREEDYQTILAEIRELPDGPELSPTANAKSSTAAAEEVKKKIAEPLDTMLNAVELAQYIESAKQFYGALEELETALGATRFLAGDFVTEADAALYVTLVRFDLLYSRYLGPVKYRVQDLKNVSDYLKDLYQIPAFAHHTDFAAIIRQGRIEGEEDGFRASTHYDLALPKIDWDAQWKVSTERAYLSSDPTHPIYLGNNRRFDIDPTWYDLGAESPKKEEKETPPSCGCCCG
;
A
#
# COMPACT_ATOMS: atom_id res chain seq x y z
N MET A 1 12.17 18.27 -7.82
CA MET A 1 10.69 18.35 -7.66
C MET A 1 9.99 17.03 -7.93
N THR A 2 9.94 16.54 -9.17
CA THR A 2 9.17 15.31 -9.50
C THR A 2 9.62 14.08 -8.72
N LEU A 3 10.93 13.86 -8.60
CA LEU A 3 11.49 12.75 -7.81
C LEU A 3 11.10 12.84 -6.33
N ALA A 4 11.14 14.04 -5.74
CA ALA A 4 10.70 14.26 -4.35
C ALA A 4 9.20 13.97 -4.15
N ARG A 5 8.37 14.31 -5.13
CA ARG A 5 6.92 14.03 -5.08
C ARG A 5 6.59 12.55 -5.20
N LEU A 6 7.44 11.76 -5.86
CA LEU A 6 7.24 10.33 -6.02
C LEU A 6 7.16 9.61 -4.67
N ASP A 7 8.11 9.87 -3.78
CA ASP A 7 8.18 9.22 -2.47
C ASP A 7 7.17 9.78 -1.45
N ILE A 8 6.91 11.09 -1.53
CA ILE A 8 6.22 11.81 -0.45
C ILE A 8 4.72 11.96 -0.71
N ARG A 9 4.29 12.09 -1.98
CA ARG A 9 2.89 12.38 -2.33
C ARG A 9 2.25 11.31 -3.21
N TYR A 10 3.00 10.78 -4.16
CA TYR A 10 2.40 9.97 -5.20
C TYR A 10 2.01 8.57 -4.76
N THR A 11 2.51 8.05 -3.65
CA THR A 11 2.03 6.78 -3.08
C THR A 11 0.53 6.78 -2.81
N ALA A 12 -0.02 7.89 -2.30
CA ALA A 12 -1.47 8.01 -2.08
C ALA A 12 -2.30 7.99 -3.38
N GLN A 13 -1.75 8.49 -4.49
CA GLN A 13 -2.46 8.63 -5.77
C GLN A 13 -2.21 7.47 -6.73
N LEU A 14 -0.96 7.05 -6.86
CA LEU A 14 -0.48 6.00 -7.77
C LEU A 14 -0.44 4.61 -7.11
N GLY A 15 -0.60 4.56 -5.79
CA GLY A 15 -0.43 3.33 -5.01
C GLY A 15 1.04 3.05 -4.72
N GLU A 16 1.28 1.89 -4.14
CA GLU A 16 2.63 1.45 -3.78
C GLU A 16 3.47 1.18 -5.03
N THR A 17 4.62 1.83 -5.11
CA THR A 17 5.61 1.56 -6.15
C THR A 17 6.37 0.27 -5.82
N LYS A 18 6.57 -0.60 -6.80
CA LYS A 18 7.34 -1.85 -6.62
C LYS A 18 8.73 -1.64 -6.02
N HIS A 19 9.37 -0.51 -6.36
CA HIS A 19 10.67 -0.12 -5.83
C HIS A 19 10.60 1.35 -5.43
N PRO A 20 10.80 1.68 -4.14
CA PRO A 20 10.84 3.07 -3.70
C PRO A 20 12.09 3.76 -4.24
N LEU A 21 12.06 5.09 -4.39
CA LEU A 21 13.13 5.83 -5.07
C LEU A 21 14.52 5.57 -4.47
N TYR A 22 14.61 5.46 -3.14
CA TYR A 22 15.88 5.25 -2.42
C TYR A 22 16.60 3.95 -2.82
N THR A 23 15.90 2.97 -3.39
CA THR A 23 16.51 1.73 -3.89
C THR A 23 17.25 1.92 -5.21
N TYR A 24 16.92 2.97 -5.97
CA TYR A 24 17.61 3.32 -7.21
C TYR A 24 18.85 4.18 -6.90
N LYS A 25 19.94 3.54 -6.45
CA LYS A 25 21.19 4.19 -6.00
C LYS A 25 21.60 5.42 -6.83
N ASN A 26 21.65 5.28 -8.16
CA ASN A 26 22.09 6.37 -9.04
C ASN A 26 21.07 7.52 -9.13
N LEU A 27 19.79 7.21 -9.24
CA LEU A 27 18.73 8.21 -9.34
C LEU A 27 18.51 8.93 -8.01
N TRP A 28 18.58 8.18 -6.91
CA TRP A 28 18.51 8.71 -5.55
C TRP A 28 19.72 9.60 -5.25
N GLY A 29 20.93 9.11 -5.50
CA GLY A 29 22.15 9.90 -5.33
C GLY A 29 22.14 11.18 -6.16
N TYR A 30 21.66 11.13 -7.40
CA TYR A 30 21.47 12.31 -8.25
C TYR A 30 20.45 13.30 -7.68
N ALA A 31 19.31 12.81 -7.18
CA ALA A 31 18.29 13.66 -6.60
C ALA A 31 18.78 14.40 -5.35
N LYS A 32 19.55 13.71 -4.49
CA LYS A 32 20.17 14.30 -3.29
C LYS A 32 21.27 15.31 -3.64
N GLU A 33 22.08 15.01 -4.64
CA GLU A 33 23.13 15.90 -5.12
C GLU A 33 22.58 17.21 -5.69
N LEU A 34 21.48 17.13 -6.46
CA LEU A 34 20.73 18.30 -6.90
C LEU A 34 20.16 19.09 -5.74
N TRP A 35 19.62 18.42 -4.71
CA TRP A 35 19.03 19.07 -3.55
C TRP A 35 20.05 19.90 -2.76
N GLU A 36 21.33 19.50 -2.72
CA GLU A 36 22.39 20.28 -2.05
C GLU A 36 22.74 21.59 -2.77
N ILE A 37 22.36 21.76 -4.04
CA ILE A 37 22.54 23.03 -4.74
C ILE A 37 21.57 24.05 -4.11
N PRO A 38 22.05 25.23 -3.63
CA PRO A 38 21.21 26.19 -2.91
C PRO A 38 19.92 26.59 -3.65
N ALA A 39 19.98 26.72 -4.98
CA ALA A 39 18.82 27.03 -5.80
C ALA A 39 17.70 25.98 -5.68
N PHE A 40 18.04 24.69 -5.59
CA PHE A 40 17.05 23.64 -5.36
C PHE A 40 16.68 23.52 -3.89
N LYS A 41 17.65 23.54 -2.97
CA LYS A 41 17.43 23.45 -1.52
C LYS A 41 16.42 24.48 -1.02
N ASN A 42 16.63 25.73 -1.42
CA ASN A 42 15.82 26.88 -0.96
C ASN A 42 14.46 26.97 -1.64
N ASN A 43 14.22 26.19 -2.70
CA ASN A 43 12.95 26.18 -3.44
C ASN A 43 12.27 24.78 -3.41
N THR A 44 12.71 23.89 -2.51
CA THR A 44 12.12 22.56 -2.30
C THR A 44 11.38 22.51 -0.97
N PHE A 45 10.08 22.78 -1.01
CA PHE A 45 9.21 22.74 0.16
C PHE A 45 8.51 21.38 0.24
N PHE A 46 9.13 20.42 0.92
CA PHE A 46 8.60 19.05 1.01
C PHE A 46 7.20 19.00 1.64
N ALA A 47 6.95 19.83 2.65
CA ALA A 47 5.66 19.93 3.31
C ALA A 47 4.55 20.34 2.32
N ASP A 48 4.77 21.35 1.48
CA ASP A 48 3.74 21.93 0.58
C ASP A 48 3.07 20.94 -0.35
N PHE A 49 3.77 19.86 -0.74
CA PHE A 49 3.17 18.80 -1.55
C PHE A 49 2.92 17.50 -0.78
N ALA A 50 3.34 17.39 0.48
CA ALA A 50 2.99 16.27 1.34
C ALA A 50 1.62 16.45 2.02
N VAL A 51 1.24 17.70 2.28
CA VAL A 51 0.03 18.06 3.04
C VAL A 51 -1.22 17.86 2.19
N PRO A 52 -2.18 17.04 2.63
CA PRO A 52 -3.52 17.07 2.04
C PRO A 52 -4.24 18.37 2.38
N PRO A 53 -5.31 18.74 1.64
CA PRO A 53 -6.08 19.95 1.92
C PRO A 53 -6.52 20.05 3.39
N ALA A 54 -6.57 21.26 3.93
CA ALA A 54 -6.90 21.50 5.34
C ALA A 54 -8.32 21.04 5.72
N ASP A 55 -9.23 20.99 4.74
CA ASP A 55 -10.62 20.54 4.86
C ASP A 55 -10.81 19.05 4.50
N ALA A 56 -9.73 18.31 4.25
CA ALA A 56 -9.81 16.90 3.91
C ALA A 56 -10.36 16.07 5.09
N LYS A 57 -11.39 15.27 4.81
CA LYS A 57 -12.07 14.38 5.76
C LYS A 57 -11.92 12.91 5.34
N GLY A 58 -12.25 12.00 6.25
CA GLY A 58 -12.39 10.58 5.94
C GLY A 58 -11.04 9.89 5.71
N SER A 59 -10.88 9.19 4.58
CA SER A 59 -9.71 8.33 4.32
C SER A 59 -8.37 9.09 4.40
N VAL A 60 -8.38 10.35 3.99
CA VAL A 60 -7.20 11.23 3.98
C VAL A 60 -6.69 11.52 5.39
N GLU A 61 -7.57 11.60 6.39
CA GLU A 61 -7.19 11.92 7.78
C GLU A 61 -6.35 10.81 8.44
N ARG A 62 -6.48 9.57 7.95
CA ARG A 62 -5.65 8.43 8.37
C ARG A 62 -4.33 8.30 7.60
N SER A 63 -4.13 9.07 6.53
CA SER A 63 -2.93 8.93 5.70
C SER A 63 -1.65 9.18 6.49
N PHE A 64 -0.59 8.49 6.10
CA PHE A 64 0.75 8.62 6.67
C PHE A 64 1.19 10.09 6.79
N ASN A 65 0.95 10.89 5.75
CA ASN A 65 1.34 12.29 5.72
C ASN A 65 0.60 13.12 6.79
N VAL A 66 -0.70 12.90 7.00
CA VAL A 66 -1.44 13.60 8.06
C VAL A 66 -0.89 13.27 9.44
N ARG A 67 -0.49 12.00 9.65
CA ARG A 67 -0.02 11.53 10.95
C ARG A 67 1.40 11.98 11.28
N PHE A 68 2.31 11.93 10.31
CA PHE A 68 3.75 11.99 10.61
C PHE A 68 4.52 13.13 9.95
N LEU A 69 3.93 13.93 9.06
CA LEU A 69 4.71 14.90 8.29
C LEU A 69 5.52 15.88 9.14
N LYS A 70 4.96 16.37 10.26
CA LYS A 70 5.65 17.26 11.22
C LYS A 70 6.79 16.61 11.99
N GLN A 71 6.86 15.28 11.98
CA GLN A 71 7.85 14.49 12.70
C GLN A 71 9.00 14.05 11.78
N LEU A 72 8.91 14.35 10.47
CA LEU A 72 9.93 14.01 9.49
C LEU A 72 10.97 15.13 9.37
N ASP A 73 12.24 14.78 9.58
CA ASP A 73 13.36 15.65 9.25
C ASP A 73 13.80 15.42 7.79
N PHE A 74 13.16 16.12 6.86
CA PHE A 74 13.49 16.01 5.44
C PHE A 74 14.93 16.41 5.13
N ALA A 75 15.51 17.35 5.89
CA ALA A 75 16.89 17.77 5.69
C ALA A 75 17.86 16.64 6.04
N GLN A 76 17.59 15.90 7.12
CA GLN A 76 18.36 14.71 7.47
C GLN A 76 18.26 13.62 6.38
N PHE A 77 17.07 13.39 5.80
CA PHE A 77 16.91 12.37 4.76
C PHE A 77 17.58 12.75 3.44
N TRP A 78 17.41 14.00 2.98
CA TRP A 78 17.87 14.46 1.67
C TRP A 78 19.31 15.01 1.67
N GLY A 79 19.81 15.52 2.79
CA GLY A 79 21.13 16.17 2.87
C GLY A 79 22.34 15.26 3.05
N ASN A 80 22.14 14.00 3.44
CA ASN A 80 23.24 13.03 3.59
C ASN A 80 23.65 12.43 2.24
N VAL A 81 24.29 13.20 1.36
CA VAL A 81 24.59 12.79 -0.03
C VAL A 81 25.75 11.79 -0.08
N ASP A 82 25.61 10.74 -0.90
CA ASP A 82 26.74 9.88 -1.27
C ASP A 82 27.74 10.67 -2.11
N ASP A 83 29.05 10.49 -1.88
CA ASP A 83 30.07 11.12 -2.72
C ASP A 83 30.01 10.57 -4.16
N ARG A 84 29.65 11.45 -5.09
CA ARG A 84 29.55 11.17 -6.53
C ARG A 84 30.49 12.06 -7.36
N SER A 85 31.42 12.76 -6.71
CA SER A 85 32.35 13.70 -7.35
C SER A 85 33.12 13.06 -8.52
N ALA A 86 33.53 11.79 -8.38
CA ALA A 86 34.23 11.04 -9.42
C ALA A 86 33.45 10.87 -10.75
N LEU A 87 32.14 11.14 -10.77
CA LEU A 87 31.32 11.08 -11.98
C LEU A 87 31.36 12.39 -12.80
N SER A 88 31.95 13.46 -12.26
CA SER A 88 32.12 14.75 -12.94
C SER A 88 33.60 14.98 -13.26
N SER A 89 33.88 15.49 -14.46
CA SER A 89 35.20 16.05 -14.79
C SER A 89 35.47 17.39 -14.09
N ASP A 90 34.43 18.00 -13.51
CA ASP A 90 34.48 19.25 -12.76
C ASP A 90 33.53 19.16 -11.54
N PRO A 91 33.95 18.51 -10.44
CA PRO A 91 33.08 18.25 -9.30
C PRO A 91 32.72 19.50 -8.49
N GLU A 92 33.56 20.55 -8.55
CA GLU A 92 33.38 21.79 -7.80
C GLU A 92 32.32 22.70 -8.46
N HIS A 93 32.10 22.57 -9.77
CA HIS A 93 31.12 23.38 -10.52
C HIS A 93 29.95 22.54 -11.02
N LYS A 94 29.01 22.22 -10.10
CA LYS A 94 27.78 21.47 -10.41
C LYS A 94 26.85 22.18 -11.41
N LEU A 95 26.95 23.50 -11.52
CA LEU A 95 26.26 24.30 -12.52
C LEU A 95 27.33 25.01 -13.36
N LYS A 96 27.27 24.87 -14.68
CA LYS A 96 28.09 25.71 -15.57
C LYS A 96 27.60 27.15 -15.47
N ALA A 97 28.48 28.05 -15.09
CA ALA A 97 28.25 29.47 -15.32
C ALA A 97 28.26 29.73 -16.84
N GLU A 98 27.34 30.54 -17.35
CA GLU A 98 27.21 30.88 -18.78
C GLU A 98 28.38 31.68 -19.36
N THR A 99 29.50 31.81 -18.64
CA THR A 99 30.68 32.54 -19.11
C THR A 99 31.53 31.75 -20.12
N ASP A 100 31.28 30.46 -20.29
CA ASP A 100 32.02 29.60 -21.20
C ASP A 100 31.34 29.54 -22.58
N ALA A 101 31.94 30.28 -23.52
CA ALA A 101 31.53 30.50 -24.90
C ALA A 101 30.93 29.27 -25.61
N GLY A 102 29.67 29.41 -26.04
CA GLY A 102 29.05 28.60 -27.08
C GLY A 102 27.60 28.25 -26.80
N THR A 103 26.66 29.14 -27.18
CA THR A 103 25.19 28.95 -27.27
C THR A 103 24.30 29.27 -26.06
N ALA A 104 24.80 29.90 -25.00
CA ALA A 104 23.94 30.65 -24.10
C ALA A 104 23.42 31.91 -24.82
N ARG A 105 22.09 32.10 -24.87
CA ARG A 105 21.48 33.36 -25.31
C ARG A 105 21.94 34.43 -24.32
N SER A 106 22.60 35.46 -24.80
CA SER A 106 22.94 36.59 -23.94
C SER A 106 21.66 37.26 -23.42
N ASP A 107 21.71 37.95 -22.28
CA ASP A 107 20.60 38.81 -21.82
C ASP A 107 20.23 39.90 -22.85
N ALA A 108 21.08 40.14 -23.86
CA ALA A 108 20.79 41.01 -25.00
C ALA A 108 20.02 40.31 -26.15
N ASP A 109 19.85 38.98 -26.10
CA ASP A 109 19.18 38.17 -27.14
C ASP A 109 17.70 37.84 -26.83
N VAL A 110 17.08 38.49 -25.84
CA VAL A 110 15.67 38.22 -25.48
C VAL A 110 14.84 39.49 -25.47
N GLU A 111 14.62 40.06 -26.66
CA GLU A 111 13.35 40.72 -26.97
C GLU A 111 13.09 40.68 -28.48
N THR A 112 12.75 39.50 -28.99
CA THR A 112 11.95 39.43 -30.21
C THR A 112 10.47 39.45 -29.84
N GLU A 113 9.64 40.02 -30.71
CA GLU A 113 8.18 40.18 -30.53
C GLU A 113 7.46 38.87 -30.18
N LYS A 114 8.10 37.72 -30.48
CA LYS A 114 7.62 36.36 -30.24
C LYS A 114 7.91 35.79 -28.83
N ASN A 115 8.77 36.44 -28.04
CA ASN A 115 9.30 35.91 -26.77
C ASN A 115 9.08 36.87 -25.59
N ARG A 116 8.43 38.02 -25.85
CA ARG A 116 8.24 39.11 -24.88
C ARG A 116 7.31 38.69 -23.73
N GLU A 117 6.37 37.78 -23.98
CA GLU A 117 5.52 37.18 -22.94
C GLU A 117 6.33 36.25 -22.01
N ASP A 118 7.19 35.40 -22.57
CA ASP A 118 8.05 34.50 -21.78
C ASP A 118 9.04 35.30 -20.91
N ALA A 119 9.65 36.35 -21.45
CA ALA A 119 10.54 37.24 -20.70
C ALA A 119 9.81 37.99 -19.57
N ALA A 120 8.58 38.44 -19.82
CA ALA A 120 7.76 39.09 -18.80
C ALA A 120 7.30 38.11 -17.70
N ILE A 121 7.04 36.85 -18.05
CA ILE A 121 6.77 35.77 -17.08
C ILE A 121 8.02 35.47 -16.25
N TYR A 122 9.18 35.37 -16.90
CA TYR A 122 10.46 35.08 -16.25
C TYR A 122 10.85 36.18 -15.25
N ALA A 123 10.73 37.45 -15.66
CA ALA A 123 10.98 38.60 -14.80
C ALA A 123 9.98 38.66 -13.61
N LYS A 124 8.71 38.30 -13.84
CA LYS A 124 7.73 38.19 -12.75
C LYS A 124 8.09 37.08 -11.77
N ILE A 125 8.51 35.91 -12.23
CA ILE A 125 8.91 34.78 -11.36
C ILE A 125 10.13 35.15 -10.50
N HIS A 126 11.14 35.79 -11.09
CA HIS A 126 12.36 36.18 -10.38
C HIS A 126 12.19 37.41 -9.46
N ALA A 127 11.19 38.25 -9.73
CA ALA A 127 10.85 39.39 -8.87
C ALA A 127 10.02 38.99 -7.65
N ILE A 128 9.48 37.76 -7.60
CA ILE A 128 8.83 37.22 -6.39
C ILE A 128 9.92 37.02 -5.34
N PRO A 129 9.90 37.75 -4.21
CA PRO A 129 10.87 37.54 -3.14
C PRO A 129 10.85 36.06 -2.72
N SER A 130 12.02 35.46 -2.48
CA SER A 130 12.15 34.06 -1.99
C SER A 130 11.29 33.76 -0.75
N THR A 131 10.82 34.80 -0.04
CA THR A 131 9.96 34.76 1.12
C THR A 131 8.46 34.72 0.81
N GLU A 132 8.01 35.06 -0.41
CA GLU A 132 6.58 35.06 -0.78
C GLU A 132 6.04 33.66 -1.15
N PHE A 133 6.91 32.73 -1.56
CA PHE A 133 6.53 31.32 -1.73
C PHE A 133 6.43 30.57 -0.39
N ALA A 134 7.04 31.09 0.68
CA ALA A 134 6.94 30.54 2.02
C ALA A 134 5.67 31.04 2.74
N LYS A 135 4.48 30.70 2.21
CA LYS A 135 3.23 30.98 2.93
C LYS A 135 2.82 29.90 3.93
N TYR A 136 3.46 28.73 3.90
CA TYR A 136 3.31 27.75 4.97
C TYR A 136 4.54 27.81 5.87
N THR A 137 4.47 28.65 6.91
CA THR A 137 5.31 28.40 8.08
C THR A 137 4.84 27.08 8.69
N GLU A 138 5.76 26.27 9.22
CA GLU A 138 5.45 24.97 9.88
C GLU A 138 4.34 25.07 10.95
N GLU A 139 4.08 26.29 11.45
CA GLU A 139 3.03 26.67 12.39
C GLU A 139 1.60 26.45 11.87
N GLU A 140 1.34 26.52 10.56
CA GLU A 140 -0.02 26.40 9.98
C GLU A 140 -0.44 24.95 9.65
N LEU A 141 0.49 24.00 9.73
CA LEU A 141 0.16 22.59 9.51
C LEU A 141 -0.75 22.11 10.65
N PRO A 142 -1.75 21.23 10.41
CA PRO A 142 -2.66 20.77 11.45
C PRO A 142 -1.89 20.14 12.63
N MET A 143 -2.33 20.42 13.85
CA MET A 143 -1.76 19.81 15.06
C MET A 143 -1.87 18.28 14.99
N LYS A 144 -0.92 17.61 15.64
CA LYS A 144 -0.93 16.17 15.93
C LYS A 144 -2.35 15.73 16.30
N LYS A 145 -2.99 14.91 15.47
CA LYS A 145 -4.33 14.40 15.77
C LYS A 145 -4.23 13.37 16.89
N ASP A 146 -5.15 13.47 17.85
CA ASP A 146 -5.41 12.41 18.82
C ASP A 146 -5.78 11.12 18.05
N PRO A 147 -5.15 9.95 18.30
CA PRO A 147 -5.54 8.72 17.62
C PRO A 147 -7.04 8.40 17.77
N ALA A 148 -7.66 8.78 18.89
CA ALA A 148 -9.08 8.59 19.14
C ALA A 148 -9.98 9.50 18.28
N SER A 149 -9.43 10.55 17.65
CA SER A 149 -10.16 11.44 16.75
C SER A 149 -10.02 11.04 15.27
N LEU A 150 -9.22 10.01 14.95
CA LEU A 150 -9.16 9.47 13.60
C LEU A 150 -10.47 8.72 13.29
N PRO A 151 -11.10 8.97 12.12
CA PRO A 151 -12.33 8.28 11.73
C PRO A 151 -12.15 6.76 11.82
N PRO A 152 -13.05 5.94 12.41
CA PRO A 152 -12.81 4.51 12.57
C PRO A 152 -12.69 3.80 11.21
N LEU A 153 -11.74 2.86 11.11
CA LEU A 153 -11.70 1.89 10.00
C LEU A 153 -12.45 0.64 10.46
N ALA A 154 -13.51 0.25 9.76
CA ALA A 154 -14.34 -0.89 10.14
C ALA A 154 -13.58 -2.22 9.97
N ASP A 155 -12.83 -2.68 10.96
CA ASP A 155 -12.00 -3.89 10.83
C ASP A 155 -12.83 -5.17 10.96
N THR A 156 -13.20 -5.77 9.82
CA THR A 156 -13.97 -7.02 9.77
C THR A 156 -13.10 -8.28 9.86
N ARG A 157 -11.76 -8.16 9.98
CA ARG A 157 -10.85 -9.32 9.96
C ARG A 157 -11.25 -10.42 10.92
N GLU A 158 -11.64 -10.07 12.14
CA GLU A 158 -12.05 -11.05 13.16
C GLU A 158 -13.35 -11.75 12.76
N GLU A 159 -14.33 -11.01 12.23
CA GLU A 159 -15.59 -11.58 11.74
C GLU A 159 -15.35 -12.54 10.56
N ASP A 160 -14.52 -12.13 9.60
CA ASP A 160 -14.14 -12.94 8.44
C ASP A 160 -13.37 -14.19 8.87
N TYR A 161 -12.45 -14.06 9.84
CA TYR A 161 -11.71 -15.17 10.44
C TYR A 161 -12.65 -16.20 11.06
N GLN A 162 -13.56 -15.76 11.93
CA GLN A 162 -14.52 -16.66 12.59
C GLN A 162 -15.44 -17.35 11.58
N THR A 163 -15.85 -16.65 10.52
CA THR A 163 -16.72 -17.20 9.49
C THR A 163 -15.99 -18.25 8.63
N ILE A 164 -14.74 -17.98 8.24
CA ILE A 164 -13.87 -18.95 7.55
C ILE A 164 -13.70 -20.20 8.41
N LEU A 165 -13.40 -20.05 9.71
CA LEU A 165 -13.27 -21.20 10.62
C LEU A 165 -14.57 -22.00 10.75
N ALA A 166 -15.71 -21.33 10.80
CA ALA A 166 -17.01 -21.98 10.86
C ALA A 166 -17.27 -22.80 9.59
N GLU A 167 -17.07 -22.23 8.40
CA GLU A 167 -17.27 -22.97 7.15
C GLU A 167 -16.31 -24.15 7.02
N ILE A 168 -15.02 -23.98 7.38
CA ILE A 168 -14.05 -25.07 7.36
C ILE A 168 -14.50 -26.23 8.26
N ARG A 169 -15.05 -25.95 9.46
CA ARG A 169 -15.54 -26.97 10.40
C ARG A 169 -16.76 -27.73 9.86
N GLU A 170 -17.56 -27.11 8.99
CA GLU A 170 -18.76 -27.71 8.38
C GLU A 170 -18.48 -28.47 7.07
N LEU A 171 -17.25 -28.42 6.53
CA LEU A 171 -16.88 -29.20 5.35
C LEU A 171 -17.07 -30.72 5.62
N PRO A 172 -17.53 -31.50 4.61
CA PRO A 172 -17.67 -32.95 4.76
C PRO A 172 -16.34 -33.56 5.23
N ASP A 173 -16.40 -34.43 6.24
CA ASP A 173 -15.26 -35.02 6.97
C ASP A 173 -14.50 -34.12 7.96
N GLY A 174 -14.97 -32.90 8.22
CA GLY A 174 -14.67 -32.13 9.44
C GLY A 174 -13.17 -32.04 9.77
N PRO A 175 -12.36 -31.25 9.05
CA PRO A 175 -10.97 -31.03 9.40
C PRO A 175 -10.71 -30.85 10.87
N GLU A 176 -9.81 -31.64 11.42
CA GLU A 176 -9.21 -31.28 12.69
C GLU A 176 -8.23 -30.12 12.42
N LEU A 177 -8.70 -28.87 12.59
CA LEU A 177 -7.89 -27.64 12.54
C LEU A 177 -6.83 -27.55 13.66
N SER A 178 -6.89 -28.50 14.59
CA SER A 178 -5.95 -28.74 15.68
C SER A 178 -5.73 -30.24 15.86
N PRO A 179 -5.09 -30.95 14.89
CA PRO A 179 -4.85 -32.38 15.02
C PRO A 179 -4.14 -32.66 16.33
N THR A 180 -4.51 -33.68 17.10
CA THR A 180 -3.91 -33.91 18.44
C THR A 180 -2.38 -34.01 18.42
N ALA A 181 -1.78 -34.40 17.27
CA ALA A 181 -0.34 -34.40 17.03
C ALA A 181 0.28 -32.99 16.88
N ASN A 182 -0.49 -31.99 16.41
CA ASN A 182 -0.04 -30.64 16.05
C ASN A 182 -0.83 -29.50 16.75
N ALA A 183 -1.82 -29.79 17.60
CA ALA A 183 -2.68 -28.79 18.23
C ALA A 183 -1.90 -27.71 19.01
N LYS A 184 -0.86 -28.13 19.74
CA LYS A 184 0.05 -27.19 20.42
C LYS A 184 0.82 -26.29 19.45
N SER A 185 1.16 -26.80 18.26
CA SER A 185 1.83 -26.03 17.21
C SER A 185 0.88 -25.08 16.50
N SER A 186 -0.38 -25.49 16.28
CA SER A 186 -1.43 -24.67 15.65
C SER A 186 -1.77 -23.44 16.51
N THR A 187 -2.09 -23.63 17.79
CA THR A 187 -2.40 -22.51 18.70
C THR A 187 -1.18 -21.60 18.89
N ALA A 188 0.02 -22.17 19.03
CA ALA A 188 1.24 -21.37 19.16
C ALA A 188 1.53 -20.55 17.89
N ALA A 189 1.32 -21.13 16.70
CA ALA A 189 1.48 -20.43 15.43
C ALA A 189 0.44 -19.31 15.26
N ALA A 190 -0.80 -19.53 15.68
CA ALA A 190 -1.85 -18.51 15.62
C ALA A 190 -1.53 -17.31 16.54
N GLU A 191 -1.08 -17.59 17.78
CA GLU A 191 -0.61 -16.54 18.70
C GLU A 191 0.63 -15.83 18.17
N GLU A 192 1.54 -16.54 17.51
CA GLU A 192 2.72 -15.93 16.88
C GLU A 192 2.34 -15.02 15.73
N VAL A 193 1.44 -15.45 14.84
CA VAL A 193 0.87 -14.61 13.78
C VAL A 193 0.23 -13.35 14.35
N LYS A 194 -0.61 -13.50 15.37
CA LYS A 194 -1.27 -12.37 16.02
C LYS A 194 -0.24 -11.37 16.56
N LYS A 195 0.73 -11.86 17.36
CA LYS A 195 1.73 -11.04 18.03
C LYS A 195 2.75 -10.40 17.08
N LYS A 196 3.17 -11.11 16.03
CA LYS A 196 4.24 -10.65 15.12
C LYS A 196 3.72 -9.92 13.87
N ILE A 197 2.48 -10.18 13.46
CA ILE A 197 1.91 -9.63 12.22
C ILE A 197 0.72 -8.73 12.52
N ALA A 198 -0.35 -9.26 13.13
CA ALA A 198 -1.61 -8.51 13.28
C ALA A 198 -1.47 -7.32 14.24
N GLU A 199 -0.88 -7.51 15.43
CA GLU A 199 -0.70 -6.46 16.44
C GLU A 199 0.27 -5.35 15.97
N PRO A 200 1.44 -5.64 15.39
CA PRO A 200 2.30 -4.60 14.84
C PRO A 200 1.64 -3.83 13.70
N LEU A 201 0.89 -4.51 12.82
CA LEU A 201 0.15 -3.85 11.75
C LEU A 201 -0.95 -2.91 12.30
N ASP A 202 -1.73 -3.36 13.28
CA ASP A 202 -2.71 -2.51 13.95
C ASP A 202 -2.04 -1.28 14.59
N THR A 203 -0.90 -1.51 15.26
CA THR A 203 -0.11 -0.42 15.82
C THR A 203 0.36 0.55 14.74
N MET A 204 0.82 0.07 13.57
CA MET A 204 1.20 0.94 12.45
C MET A 204 0.01 1.75 11.90
N LEU A 205 -1.19 1.16 11.84
CA LEU A 205 -2.40 1.82 11.36
C LEU A 205 -2.91 2.92 12.32
N ASN A 206 -2.67 2.75 13.62
CA ASN A 206 -3.18 3.65 14.65
C ASN A 206 -2.11 4.55 15.30
N ALA A 207 -0.83 4.34 15.00
CA ALA A 207 0.26 5.14 15.54
C ALA A 207 0.12 6.64 15.20
N VAL A 208 0.37 7.48 16.20
CA VAL A 208 0.49 8.94 16.05
C VAL A 208 1.91 9.45 16.24
N GLU A 209 2.79 8.64 16.86
CA GLU A 209 4.23 8.91 16.88
C GLU A 209 4.93 8.17 15.75
N LEU A 210 5.75 8.89 14.99
CA LEU A 210 6.57 8.31 13.93
C LEU A 210 7.52 7.24 14.49
N ALA A 211 8.08 7.46 15.69
CA ALA A 211 8.95 6.47 16.34
C ALA A 211 8.22 5.14 16.62
N GLN A 212 6.96 5.20 17.07
CA GLN A 212 6.14 4.01 17.29
C GLN A 212 5.81 3.30 15.97
N TYR A 213 5.44 4.07 14.94
CA TYR A 213 5.22 3.52 13.60
C TYR A 213 6.47 2.81 13.07
N ILE A 214 7.65 3.44 13.17
CA ILE A 214 8.92 2.88 12.69
C ILE A 214 9.25 1.58 13.41
N GLU A 215 9.09 1.54 14.73
CA GLU A 215 9.38 0.35 15.52
C GLU A 215 8.43 -0.82 15.17
N SER A 216 7.13 -0.55 15.09
CA SER A 216 6.14 -1.56 14.69
C SER A 216 6.33 -2.00 13.24
N ALA A 217 6.71 -1.09 12.34
CA ALA A 217 7.04 -1.43 10.95
C ALA A 217 8.27 -2.36 10.87
N LYS A 218 9.32 -2.12 11.66
CA LYS A 218 10.47 -3.04 11.73
C LYS A 218 10.05 -4.43 12.19
N GLN A 219 9.20 -4.52 13.20
CA GLN A 219 8.69 -5.79 13.72
C GLN A 219 7.85 -6.53 12.67
N PHE A 220 6.89 -5.83 12.06
CA PHE A 220 6.01 -6.37 11.02
C PHE A 220 6.78 -6.89 9.80
N TYR A 221 7.65 -6.05 9.21
CA TYR A 221 8.40 -6.45 8.02
C TYR A 221 9.48 -7.48 8.32
N GLY A 222 10.10 -7.45 9.50
CA GLY A 222 11.02 -8.52 9.93
C GLY A 222 10.30 -9.86 10.05
N ALA A 223 9.10 -9.88 10.62
CA ALA A 223 8.28 -11.08 10.69
C ALA A 223 7.80 -11.56 9.31
N LEU A 224 7.48 -10.66 8.37
CA LEU A 224 7.19 -11.04 6.98
C LEU A 224 8.40 -11.67 6.26
N GLU A 225 9.62 -11.21 6.53
CA GLU A 225 10.85 -11.81 5.97
C GLU A 225 11.12 -13.21 6.55
N GLU A 226 10.92 -13.39 7.86
CA GLU A 226 10.96 -14.70 8.52
C GLU A 226 9.93 -15.66 7.88
N LEU A 227 8.70 -15.17 7.70
CA LEU A 227 7.60 -15.92 7.12
C LEU A 227 7.86 -16.28 5.64
N GLU A 228 8.34 -15.34 4.83
CA GLU A 228 8.71 -15.59 3.43
C GLU A 228 9.77 -16.69 3.32
N THR A 229 10.73 -16.71 4.25
CA THR A 229 11.75 -17.76 4.31
C THR A 229 11.14 -19.11 4.70
N ALA A 230 10.32 -19.14 5.76
CA ALA A 230 9.71 -20.36 6.27
C ALA A 230 8.77 -21.01 5.24
N LEU A 231 7.89 -20.22 4.62
CA LEU A 231 6.95 -20.67 3.59
C LEU A 231 7.63 -21.11 2.29
N GLY A 232 8.94 -20.87 2.12
CA GLY A 232 9.74 -21.47 1.05
C GLY A 232 10.02 -22.96 1.26
N ALA A 233 9.91 -23.45 2.49
CA ALA A 233 10.17 -24.84 2.86
C ALA A 233 8.92 -25.61 3.30
N THR A 234 7.87 -24.92 3.77
CA THR A 234 6.61 -25.54 4.21
C THR A 234 5.43 -25.04 3.38
N ARG A 235 4.43 -25.91 3.16
CA ARG A 235 3.21 -25.53 2.44
C ARG A 235 2.32 -24.60 3.28
N PHE A 236 2.11 -24.90 4.56
CA PHE A 236 1.33 -24.11 5.51
C PHE A 236 2.14 -23.81 6.78
N LEU A 237 1.60 -22.97 7.67
CA LEU A 237 2.30 -22.52 8.88
C LEU A 237 2.65 -23.65 9.83
N ALA A 238 1.80 -24.67 9.91
CA ALA A 238 1.99 -25.84 10.77
C ALA A 238 2.34 -27.12 9.99
N GLY A 239 2.85 -27.00 8.76
CA GLY A 239 3.31 -28.12 7.92
C GLY A 239 2.41 -28.37 6.72
N ASP A 240 1.82 -29.57 6.66
CA ASP A 240 1.05 -30.07 5.50
C ASP A 240 -0.43 -29.65 5.48
N PHE A 241 -0.93 -29.09 6.59
CA PHE A 241 -2.36 -28.88 6.81
C PHE A 241 -2.66 -27.42 7.15
N VAL A 242 -3.84 -26.97 6.71
CA VAL A 242 -4.40 -25.68 7.11
C VAL A 242 -4.88 -25.75 8.55
N THR A 243 -4.58 -24.71 9.31
CA THR A 243 -4.90 -24.55 10.72
C THR A 243 -5.52 -23.17 10.99
N GLU A 244 -5.93 -22.93 12.23
CA GLU A 244 -6.43 -21.62 12.65
C GLU A 244 -5.40 -20.50 12.44
N ALA A 245 -4.10 -20.82 12.55
CA ALA A 245 -3.02 -19.88 12.29
C ALA A 245 -3.05 -19.37 10.83
N ASP A 246 -3.35 -20.27 9.89
CA ASP A 246 -3.37 -19.93 8.46
C ASP A 246 -4.54 -19.00 8.14
N ALA A 247 -5.71 -19.25 8.73
CA ALA A 247 -6.88 -18.38 8.62
C ALA A 247 -6.62 -16.99 9.22
N ALA A 248 -6.01 -16.92 10.41
CA ALA A 248 -5.67 -15.65 11.08
C ALA A 248 -4.67 -14.82 10.25
N LEU A 249 -3.66 -15.47 9.68
CA LEU A 249 -2.69 -14.80 8.82
C LEU A 249 -3.34 -14.33 7.51
N TYR A 250 -4.16 -15.18 6.90
CA TYR A 250 -4.82 -14.90 5.64
C TYR A 250 -5.68 -13.64 5.71
N VAL A 251 -6.58 -13.53 6.69
CA VAL A 251 -7.47 -12.37 6.80
C VAL A 251 -6.69 -11.07 6.99
N THR A 252 -5.49 -11.15 7.58
CA THR A 252 -4.63 -9.99 7.76
C THR A 252 -3.95 -9.61 6.44
N LEU A 253 -3.31 -10.56 5.75
CA LEU A 253 -2.49 -10.24 4.58
C LEU A 253 -3.30 -10.01 3.30
N VAL A 254 -4.46 -10.65 3.13
CA VAL A 254 -5.32 -10.44 1.94
C VAL A 254 -5.80 -8.98 1.80
N ARG A 255 -5.90 -8.26 2.93
CA ARG A 255 -6.29 -6.85 2.99
C ARG A 255 -5.12 -5.89 2.80
N PHE A 256 -3.87 -6.36 2.90
CA PHE A 256 -2.71 -5.47 3.01
C PHE A 256 -2.52 -4.55 1.79
N ASP A 257 -2.41 -5.13 0.60
CA ASP A 257 -2.18 -4.40 -0.65
C ASP A 257 -3.41 -3.58 -1.10
N LEU A 258 -4.62 -3.95 -0.65
CA LEU A 258 -5.88 -3.38 -1.11
C LEU A 258 -6.40 -2.26 -0.22
N LEU A 259 -6.11 -2.34 1.07
CA LEU A 259 -6.69 -1.50 2.10
C LEU A 259 -5.63 -0.88 3.01
N TYR A 260 -4.76 -1.67 3.62
CA TYR A 260 -3.87 -1.15 4.66
C TYR A 260 -2.77 -0.25 4.10
N SER A 261 -2.16 -0.61 2.98
CA SER A 261 -1.12 0.20 2.33
C SER A 261 -1.58 1.63 2.04
N ARG A 262 -2.88 1.85 1.77
CA ARG A 262 -3.50 3.18 1.57
C ARG A 262 -3.18 4.16 2.70
N TYR A 263 -3.04 3.67 3.94
CA TYR A 263 -2.86 4.50 5.13
C TYR A 263 -1.46 4.45 5.72
N LEU A 264 -0.68 3.43 5.36
CA LEU A 264 0.65 3.20 5.90
C LEU A 264 1.72 4.08 5.26
N GLY A 265 1.43 4.70 4.12
CA GLY A 265 2.42 5.46 3.36
C GLY A 265 3.36 4.51 2.61
N PRO A 266 4.60 4.92 2.31
CA PRO A 266 5.54 4.07 1.58
C PRO A 266 5.74 2.70 2.27
N VAL A 267 5.27 1.62 1.64
CA VAL A 267 5.48 0.26 2.16
C VAL A 267 6.84 -0.28 1.73
N LYS A 268 7.43 -1.15 2.56
CA LYS A 268 8.73 -1.79 2.23
C LYS A 268 8.57 -2.83 1.12
N TYR A 269 7.54 -3.67 1.23
CA TYR A 269 7.15 -4.68 0.27
C TYR A 269 5.63 -4.70 0.17
N ARG A 270 5.10 -4.93 -1.04
CA ARG A 270 3.73 -5.39 -1.20
C ARG A 270 3.70 -6.89 -0.91
N VAL A 271 2.56 -7.42 -0.49
CA VAL A 271 2.41 -8.87 -0.27
C VAL A 271 2.70 -9.64 -1.56
N GLN A 272 2.29 -9.11 -2.71
CA GLN A 272 2.59 -9.70 -4.02
C GLN A 272 4.07 -9.71 -4.42
N ASP A 273 4.94 -8.93 -3.74
CA ASP A 273 6.39 -8.92 -4.00
C ASP A 273 7.13 -10.02 -3.22
N LEU A 274 6.47 -10.64 -2.23
CA LEU A 274 6.97 -11.77 -1.44
C LEU A 274 6.44 -13.06 -2.09
N LYS A 275 7.29 -13.79 -2.81
CA LYS A 275 6.83 -14.90 -3.68
C LYS A 275 6.16 -16.01 -2.87
N ASN A 276 6.81 -16.50 -1.81
CA ASN A 276 6.30 -17.64 -1.05
C ASN A 276 5.03 -17.25 -0.28
N VAL A 277 5.00 -16.05 0.31
CA VAL A 277 3.80 -15.49 0.97
C VAL A 277 2.67 -15.30 -0.03
N SER A 278 2.91 -14.68 -1.19
CA SER A 278 1.88 -14.45 -2.20
C SER A 278 1.30 -15.77 -2.72
N ASP A 279 2.17 -16.73 -3.06
CA ASP A 279 1.73 -18.05 -3.51
C ASP A 279 0.97 -18.78 -2.40
N TYR A 280 1.39 -18.65 -1.13
CA TYR A 280 0.72 -19.24 0.01
C TYR A 280 -0.70 -18.72 0.18
N LEU A 281 -0.90 -17.41 0.09
CA LEU A 281 -2.25 -16.85 0.21
C LEU A 281 -3.15 -17.22 -0.98
N LYS A 282 -2.58 -17.39 -2.19
CA LYS A 282 -3.32 -17.91 -3.36
C LYS A 282 -3.65 -19.39 -3.25
N ASP A 283 -2.77 -20.20 -2.65
CA ASP A 283 -3.06 -21.61 -2.33
C ASP A 283 -4.23 -21.69 -1.33
N LEU A 284 -4.23 -20.84 -0.29
CA LEU A 284 -5.36 -20.72 0.63
C LEU A 284 -6.64 -20.20 -0.04
N TYR A 285 -6.56 -19.18 -0.89
CA TYR A 285 -7.73 -18.60 -1.57
C TYR A 285 -8.48 -19.62 -2.44
N GLN A 286 -7.78 -20.62 -2.97
CA GLN A 286 -8.40 -21.67 -3.77
C GLN A 286 -9.24 -22.65 -2.94
N ILE A 287 -9.14 -22.60 -1.61
CA ILE A 287 -10.05 -23.32 -0.71
C ILE A 287 -11.39 -22.57 -0.67
N PRO A 288 -12.53 -23.24 -0.92
CA PRO A 288 -13.85 -22.59 -1.00
C PRO A 288 -14.16 -21.67 0.19
N ALA A 289 -13.87 -22.11 1.42
CA ALA A 289 -14.12 -21.32 2.62
C ALA A 289 -13.40 -19.96 2.65
N PHE A 290 -12.20 -19.88 2.09
CA PHE A 290 -11.47 -18.62 1.99
C PHE A 290 -12.02 -17.73 0.86
N ALA A 291 -12.31 -18.31 -0.30
CA ALA A 291 -12.88 -17.58 -1.44
C ALA A 291 -14.27 -16.99 -1.14
N HIS A 292 -15.16 -17.79 -0.55
CA HIS A 292 -16.53 -17.39 -0.23
C HIS A 292 -16.59 -16.21 0.75
N HIS A 293 -15.60 -16.12 1.65
CA HIS A 293 -15.52 -15.09 2.69
C HIS A 293 -14.49 -14.00 2.41
N THR A 294 -14.12 -13.80 1.14
CA THR A 294 -13.26 -12.70 0.72
C THR A 294 -13.98 -11.84 -0.32
N ASP A 295 -14.68 -10.80 0.14
CA ASP A 295 -15.23 -9.76 -0.75
C ASP A 295 -14.20 -8.64 -0.96
N PHE A 296 -13.40 -8.76 -2.02
CA PHE A 296 -12.42 -7.74 -2.40
C PHE A 296 -13.04 -6.35 -2.63
N ALA A 297 -14.27 -6.30 -3.18
CA ALA A 297 -14.93 -5.03 -3.42
C ALA A 297 -15.36 -4.38 -2.11
N ALA A 298 -15.80 -5.15 -1.11
CA ALA A 298 -16.05 -4.64 0.23
C ALA A 298 -14.77 -4.15 0.91
N ILE A 299 -13.68 -4.93 0.84
CA ILE A 299 -12.37 -4.55 1.39
C ILE A 299 -11.89 -3.21 0.78
N ILE A 300 -11.97 -3.05 -0.54
CA ILE A 300 -11.57 -1.80 -1.21
C ILE A 300 -12.51 -0.64 -0.83
N ARG A 301 -13.83 -0.88 -0.77
CA ARG A 301 -14.81 0.13 -0.36
C ARG A 301 -14.62 0.58 1.09
N GLN A 302 -14.22 -0.31 1.99
CA GLN A 302 -13.89 0.01 3.39
C GLN A 302 -12.77 1.06 3.48
N GLY A 303 -11.90 1.12 2.46
CA GLY A 303 -10.88 2.16 2.32
C GLY A 303 -11.44 3.58 2.23
N ARG A 304 -12.72 3.71 1.87
CA ARG A 304 -13.49 4.94 1.88
C ARG A 304 -14.26 5.00 3.19
N ILE A 305 -13.82 5.88 4.08
CA ILE A 305 -14.43 6.00 5.40
C ILE A 305 -15.77 6.74 5.28
N GLU A 306 -16.78 6.35 6.07
CA GLU A 306 -18.06 7.03 6.12
C GLU A 306 -17.88 8.54 6.34
N GLY A 307 -18.56 9.35 5.52
CA GLY A 307 -18.44 10.82 5.55
C GLY A 307 -17.31 11.39 4.66
N GLU A 308 -16.69 10.58 3.80
CA GLU A 308 -15.82 11.08 2.73
C GLU A 308 -16.64 11.96 1.76
N GLU A 309 -16.53 13.28 1.91
CA GLU A 309 -17.07 14.28 0.99
C GLU A 309 -16.16 14.35 -0.27
N ASP A 310 -16.75 14.46 -1.47
CA ASP A 310 -16.07 14.60 -2.77
C ASP A 310 -15.30 15.94 -2.88
N GLY A 311 -14.29 16.15 -2.03
CA GLY A 311 -13.49 17.38 -1.98
C GLY A 311 -12.05 17.17 -2.46
N PHE A 312 -11.53 15.94 -2.38
CA PHE A 312 -10.16 15.60 -2.81
C PHE A 312 -10.19 14.60 -3.95
N ARG A 313 -9.27 14.72 -4.91
CA ARG A 313 -9.18 13.82 -6.06
C ARG A 313 -9.04 12.38 -5.58
N ALA A 314 -10.03 11.55 -5.91
CA ALA A 314 -10.03 10.12 -5.68
C ALA A 314 -8.67 9.49 -6.03
N SER A 315 -8.19 8.57 -5.20
CA SER A 315 -6.93 7.88 -5.46
C SER A 315 -7.02 7.16 -6.79
N THR A 316 -6.11 7.47 -7.72
CA THR A 316 -6.11 6.81 -9.02
C THR A 316 -5.90 5.30 -8.87
N HIS A 317 -5.11 4.89 -7.90
CA HIS A 317 -4.90 3.48 -7.59
C HIS A 317 -6.07 2.87 -6.83
N TYR A 318 -6.29 3.30 -5.57
CA TYR A 318 -7.23 2.63 -4.68
C TYR A 318 -8.70 2.81 -5.11
N ASP A 319 -9.06 4.00 -5.60
CA ASP A 319 -10.46 4.33 -5.89
C ASP A 319 -10.87 4.10 -7.35
N LEU A 320 -9.92 4.11 -8.28
CA LEU A 320 -10.22 4.00 -9.71
C LEU A 320 -9.65 2.74 -10.38
N ALA A 321 -8.47 2.27 -9.96
CA ALA A 321 -7.81 1.12 -10.59
C ALA A 321 -8.20 -0.20 -9.92
N LEU A 322 -8.05 -0.32 -8.59
CA LEU A 322 -8.36 -1.56 -7.88
C LEU A 322 -9.79 -2.07 -8.11
N PRO A 323 -10.84 -1.22 -8.11
CA PRO A 323 -12.21 -1.68 -8.36
C PRO A 323 -12.47 -2.25 -9.76
N LYS A 324 -11.54 -2.04 -10.71
CA LYS A 324 -11.65 -2.52 -12.10
C LYS A 324 -10.87 -3.81 -12.34
N ILE A 325 -10.11 -4.27 -11.35
CA ILE A 325 -9.34 -5.51 -11.44
C ILE A 325 -10.27 -6.68 -11.11
N ASP A 326 -10.17 -7.74 -11.90
CA ASP A 326 -10.77 -9.04 -11.58
C ASP A 326 -9.90 -9.74 -10.53
N TRP A 327 -10.16 -9.44 -9.27
CA TRP A 327 -9.38 -9.98 -8.15
C TRP A 327 -9.57 -11.48 -7.98
N ASP A 328 -10.76 -12.01 -8.25
CA ASP A 328 -11.02 -13.45 -8.17
C ASP A 328 -10.10 -14.19 -9.16
N ALA A 329 -10.00 -13.73 -10.40
CA ALA A 329 -9.08 -14.29 -11.38
C ALA A 329 -7.59 -14.13 -10.99
N GLN A 330 -7.19 -13.01 -10.39
CA GLN A 330 -5.81 -12.79 -9.94
C GLN A 330 -5.40 -13.72 -8.78
N TRP A 331 -6.35 -14.09 -7.93
CA TRP A 331 -6.11 -14.89 -6.74
C TRP A 331 -6.37 -16.40 -6.94
N LYS A 332 -7.17 -16.79 -7.94
CA LYS A 332 -7.35 -18.20 -8.37
C LYS A 332 -6.24 -18.75 -9.27
N VAL A 333 -5.11 -18.05 -9.37
CA VAL A 333 -3.95 -18.53 -10.13
C VAL A 333 -3.32 -19.71 -9.39
N SER A 334 -3.22 -20.86 -10.07
CA SER A 334 -2.58 -22.05 -9.54
C SER A 334 -1.13 -21.78 -9.12
N THR A 335 -0.72 -22.43 -8.03
CA THR A 335 0.64 -22.32 -7.51
C THR A 335 1.28 -23.71 -7.41
N GLU A 336 2.61 -23.77 -7.39
CA GLU A 336 3.35 -25.03 -7.27
C GLU A 336 3.50 -25.48 -5.80
N ARG A 337 2.82 -24.82 -4.86
CA ARG A 337 3.00 -25.05 -3.42
C ARG A 337 2.55 -26.42 -2.95
N ALA A 338 1.68 -27.11 -3.70
CA ALA A 338 1.31 -28.48 -3.42
C ALA A 338 2.54 -29.41 -3.30
N TYR A 339 3.62 -29.16 -4.07
CA TYR A 339 4.85 -29.96 -4.02
C TYR A 339 5.68 -29.77 -2.74
N LEU A 340 5.36 -28.76 -1.92
CA LEU A 340 5.95 -28.61 -0.59
C LEU A 340 5.30 -29.52 0.46
N SER A 341 4.21 -30.21 0.09
CA SER A 341 3.55 -31.15 0.98
C SER A 341 4.11 -32.56 0.86
N SER A 342 4.04 -33.33 1.95
CA SER A 342 4.34 -34.76 1.91
C SER A 342 3.39 -35.59 1.01
N ASP A 343 2.20 -35.06 0.71
CA ASP A 343 1.27 -35.61 -0.29
C ASP A 343 0.76 -34.51 -1.25
N PRO A 344 1.53 -34.18 -2.31
CA PRO A 344 1.19 -33.13 -3.27
C PRO A 344 -0.07 -33.40 -4.08
N THR A 345 -0.50 -34.66 -4.15
CA THR A 345 -1.67 -35.08 -4.93
C THR A 345 -2.97 -35.04 -4.14
N HIS A 346 -2.89 -34.88 -2.82
CA HIS A 346 -4.07 -34.72 -1.99
C HIS A 346 -4.53 -33.25 -1.94
N PRO A 347 -5.81 -32.96 -2.24
CA PRO A 347 -6.34 -31.60 -2.38
C PRO A 347 -6.50 -30.75 -1.12
N ILE A 348 -5.54 -30.78 -0.19
CA ILE A 348 -5.61 -30.06 1.09
C ILE A 348 -6.34 -30.93 2.11
N TYR A 349 -5.53 -31.57 2.94
CA TYR A 349 -6.02 -32.43 3.99
C TYR A 349 -6.69 -31.61 5.09
N LEU A 350 -7.91 -32.02 5.34
CA LEU A 350 -8.70 -31.64 6.46
C LEU A 350 -8.91 -32.93 7.27
N GLY A 351 -8.00 -33.20 8.21
CA GLY A 351 -8.13 -34.21 9.27
C GLY A 351 -8.01 -35.70 8.92
N ASN A 352 -8.60 -36.22 7.84
CA ASN A 352 -8.79 -37.67 7.70
C ASN A 352 -8.46 -38.22 6.30
N ASN A 353 -7.43 -39.09 6.21
CA ASN A 353 -6.87 -39.82 5.05
C ASN A 353 -7.85 -40.42 4.01
N ARG A 354 -8.61 -39.60 3.28
CA ARG A 354 -9.30 -40.01 2.05
C ARG A 354 -9.30 -38.91 0.98
N ARG A 355 -9.09 -39.37 -0.26
CA ARG A 355 -9.06 -38.60 -1.51
C ARG A 355 -10.24 -37.64 -1.60
N PHE A 356 -9.94 -36.34 -1.72
CA PHE A 356 -10.74 -35.50 -2.60
C PHE A 356 -10.29 -35.82 -4.02
N ASP A 357 -11.18 -36.35 -4.85
CA ASP A 357 -11.04 -36.15 -6.28
C ASP A 357 -11.55 -34.73 -6.52
N ILE A 358 -10.65 -33.77 -6.75
CA ILE A 358 -11.06 -32.47 -7.30
C ILE A 358 -11.64 -32.80 -8.66
N ASP A 359 -12.96 -32.78 -8.79
CA ASP A 359 -13.59 -32.88 -10.10
C ASP A 359 -13.06 -31.70 -10.93
N PRO A 360 -12.36 -31.95 -12.06
CA PRO A 360 -11.81 -30.89 -12.89
C PRO A 360 -12.89 -29.97 -13.48
N THR A 361 -14.18 -30.31 -13.36
CA THR A 361 -15.31 -29.47 -13.77
C THR A 361 -15.69 -28.40 -12.72
N TRP A 362 -15.08 -28.38 -11.54
CA TRP A 362 -15.30 -27.32 -10.53
C TRP A 362 -14.87 -25.92 -11.04
N TYR A 363 -13.87 -25.83 -11.92
CA TYR A 363 -13.50 -24.58 -12.59
C TYR A 363 -14.65 -23.98 -13.41
N ASP A 364 -15.61 -24.79 -13.86
CA ASP A 364 -16.76 -24.37 -14.66
C ASP A 364 -18.00 -24.01 -13.82
N LEU A 365 -18.03 -24.36 -12.52
CA LEU A 365 -19.14 -24.03 -11.61
C LEU A 365 -19.02 -22.63 -10.98
N GLY A 366 -17.89 -21.95 -11.17
CA GLY A 366 -17.69 -20.54 -10.79
C GLY A 366 -18.37 -19.52 -11.72
N ALA A 367 -19.14 -19.97 -12.72
CA ALA A 367 -19.82 -19.09 -13.68
C ALA A 367 -21.20 -18.58 -13.21
N GLU A 368 -21.72 -19.04 -12.08
CA GLU A 368 -22.93 -18.45 -11.49
C GLU A 368 -22.56 -17.60 -10.28
N SER A 369 -22.33 -16.31 -10.53
CA SER A 369 -22.49 -15.29 -9.49
C SER A 369 -23.86 -15.50 -8.80
N PRO A 370 -23.98 -15.33 -7.47
CA PRO A 370 -25.28 -15.28 -6.83
C PRO A 370 -26.13 -14.26 -7.58
N LYS A 371 -27.27 -14.69 -8.12
CA LYS A 371 -28.21 -13.78 -8.78
C LYS A 371 -28.54 -12.67 -7.79
N LYS A 372 -28.12 -11.44 -8.12
CA LYS A 372 -28.59 -10.23 -7.45
C LYS A 372 -30.11 -10.31 -7.39
N GLU A 373 -30.67 -10.23 -6.19
CA GLU A 373 -32.06 -9.84 -6.04
C GLU A 373 -32.21 -8.47 -6.72
N GLU A 374 -32.93 -8.45 -7.84
CA GLU A 374 -33.34 -7.21 -8.48
C GLU A 374 -34.22 -6.46 -7.48
N LYS A 375 -33.70 -5.36 -6.93
CA LYS A 375 -34.53 -4.39 -6.23
C LYS A 375 -35.62 -3.93 -7.18
N GLU A 376 -36.87 -4.19 -6.80
CA GLU A 376 -38.06 -3.68 -7.44
C GLU A 376 -37.89 -2.17 -7.73
N THR A 377 -37.99 -1.80 -9.00
CA THR A 377 -38.08 -0.41 -9.43
C THR A 377 -39.30 0.24 -8.79
N PRO A 378 -39.18 1.42 -8.15
CA PRO A 378 -40.35 2.16 -7.69
C PRO A 378 -41.19 2.62 -8.90
N PRO A 379 -42.51 2.79 -8.74
CA PRO A 379 -43.41 3.05 -9.85
C PRO A 379 -43.06 4.38 -10.52
N SER A 380 -43.02 4.36 -11.85
CA SER A 380 -42.85 5.54 -12.69
C SER A 380 -43.93 6.57 -12.37
N CYS A 381 -43.53 7.73 -11.86
CA CYS A 381 -44.40 8.89 -11.79
C CYS A 381 -44.67 9.37 -13.23
N GLY A 382 -45.91 9.21 -13.68
CA GLY A 382 -46.33 9.65 -15.01
C GLY A 382 -46.37 11.17 -15.10
N CYS A 383 -45.51 11.74 -15.95
CA CYS A 383 -45.79 13.06 -16.53
C CYS A 383 -46.86 12.88 -17.60
N CYS A 384 -48.11 13.15 -17.22
CA CYS A 384 -49.17 13.48 -18.17
C CYS A 384 -48.84 14.82 -18.85
N CYS A 385 -48.96 14.84 -20.18
CA CYS A 385 -49.21 16.05 -20.93
C CYS A 385 -50.52 16.72 -20.46
N GLY A 386 -50.49 18.05 -20.35
CA GLY A 386 -51.62 18.92 -20.01
C GLY A 386 -51.15 20.34 -19.82
#